data_AF-A0A411K823-F1
#
_entry.id   AF-A0A411K823-F1
#
_cell.length_a   1.000
_cell.length_b   1.000
_cell.length_c   1.000
_cell.angle_alpha   90.00
_cell.angle_beta   90.00
_cell.angle_gamma   90.00
#
_symmetry.space_group_name_H-M   'P 1'
#
loop_
_entity.id
_entity.type
_entity.pdbx_description
1 polymer ?
#
loop_
_entity_poly.entity_id
_entity_poly.type
_entity_poly.pdbx_seq_one_letter_code
_entity_poly.pdbx_strand_id
1 'polypeptide(L)'
;MLQFVLLALLGAFVQADITGTNPPNGACLCFDGDSVNIRDSACGDVIGSANSGQCYIYTGAKQTCDLSGVTYDFFRFDWGSTDGWSAGTYLNTAAASACEAGSGAFTDECLACICEIESNCDPNIGCRWDVNSDSCGPYQIKEDYYIDCGSPGSDWVSCANDMACAEQCVRAYMDRYGTYCTGGATPTCEDYARIHNGGPQGCTCTCTEDYWDKVSACCGGQTGCD
;
A
#
# COMPACT_ATOMS: atom_id res chain seq x y z
N MET A 1 -47.90 -9.81 21.12
CA MET A 1 -46.81 -8.84 21.36
C MET A 1 -45.55 -9.67 21.59
N LEU A 2 -44.75 -9.88 20.54
CA LEU A 2 -43.53 -10.69 20.62
C LEU A 2 -42.36 -9.74 20.89
N GLN A 3 -41.80 -9.83 22.09
CA GLN A 3 -40.73 -8.95 22.54
C GLN A 3 -39.39 -9.52 22.05
N PHE A 4 -38.79 -8.88 21.06
CA PHE A 4 -37.43 -9.17 20.62
C PHE A 4 -36.47 -8.76 21.75
N VAL A 5 -35.88 -9.75 22.41
CA VAL A 5 -34.73 -9.54 23.30
C VAL A 5 -33.53 -9.32 22.39
N LEU A 6 -33.10 -8.06 22.27
CA LEU A 6 -31.86 -7.69 21.62
C LEU A 6 -30.71 -8.14 22.54
N LEU A 7 -30.12 -9.29 22.24
CA LEU A 7 -28.91 -9.77 22.91
C LEU A 7 -27.75 -8.90 22.43
N ALA A 8 -27.38 -7.88 23.22
CA ALA A 8 -26.12 -7.16 23.01
C ALA A 8 -24.98 -8.13 23.37
N LEU A 9 -24.39 -8.76 22.35
CA LEU A 9 -23.10 -9.42 22.47
C LEU A 9 -22.08 -8.33 22.82
N LEU A 10 -21.71 -8.26 24.10
CA LEU A 10 -20.48 -7.60 24.53
C LEU A 10 -19.33 -8.39 23.89
N GLY A 11 -18.94 -8.02 22.67
CA GLY A 11 -17.73 -8.51 22.05
C GLY A 11 -16.56 -8.14 22.95
N ALA A 12 -15.92 -9.15 23.54
CA ALA A 12 -14.62 -8.95 24.14
C ALA A 12 -13.70 -8.43 23.02
N PHE A 13 -13.17 -7.22 23.17
CA PHE A 13 -12.09 -6.74 22.33
C PHE A 13 -10.89 -7.64 22.62
N VAL A 14 -10.73 -8.69 21.84
CA VAL A 14 -9.49 -9.45 21.81
C VAL A 14 -8.49 -8.54 21.10
N GLN A 15 -7.61 -7.93 21.89
CA GLN A 15 -6.51 -7.15 21.38
C GLN A 15 -5.69 -8.04 20.43
N ALA A 16 -5.34 -7.54 19.25
CA ALA A 16 -4.58 -8.35 18.30
C ALA A 16 -3.23 -8.72 18.90
N ASP A 17 -3.00 -10.02 19.06
CA ASP A 17 -1.72 -10.55 19.49
C ASP A 17 -1.61 -11.99 19.02
N ILE A 18 -0.78 -12.22 18.00
CA ILE A 18 -0.46 -13.56 17.51
C ILE A 18 0.87 -14.08 18.07
N THR A 19 1.47 -13.40 19.05
CA THR A 19 2.70 -13.85 19.72
C THR A 19 2.53 -15.28 20.24
N GLY A 20 3.55 -16.11 20.05
CA GLY A 20 3.50 -17.52 20.44
C GLY A 20 2.59 -18.42 19.59
N THR A 21 1.85 -17.88 18.62
CA THR A 21 1.05 -18.69 17.68
C THR A 21 1.87 -19.15 16.46
N ASN A 22 1.29 -20.07 15.69
CA ASN A 22 1.84 -20.57 14.42
C ASN A 22 0.74 -20.53 13.34
N PRO A 23 0.50 -19.37 12.70
CA PRO A 23 -0.42 -19.27 11.59
C PRO A 23 0.00 -20.20 10.44
N PRO A 24 -0.94 -20.80 9.68
CA PRO A 24 -0.59 -21.56 8.49
C PRO A 24 0.01 -20.63 7.42
N ASN A 25 0.95 -21.14 6.62
CA ASN A 25 1.43 -20.41 5.44
C ASN A 25 0.25 -20.03 4.53
N GLY A 26 0.21 -18.80 4.04
CA GLY A 26 -0.93 -18.24 3.32
C GLY A 26 -2.05 -17.68 4.20
N ALA A 27 -1.92 -17.72 5.53
CA ALA A 27 -2.83 -17.02 6.43
C ALA A 27 -2.75 -15.51 6.19
N CYS A 28 -3.86 -14.82 6.46
CA CYS A 28 -3.88 -13.38 6.40
C CYS A 28 -3.52 -12.77 7.77
N LEU A 29 -2.54 -11.86 7.80
CA LEU A 29 -2.16 -11.12 9.00
C LEU A 29 -2.58 -9.67 8.84
N CYS A 30 -3.44 -9.19 9.73
CA CYS A 30 -3.88 -7.81 9.72
C CYS A 30 -3.27 -7.03 10.88
N PHE A 31 -2.97 -5.77 10.63
CA PHE A 31 -2.42 -4.86 11.62
C PHE A 31 -3.51 -4.29 12.53
N ASP A 32 -3.22 -4.20 13.82
CA ASP A 32 -4.06 -3.57 14.83
C ASP A 32 -3.23 -2.48 15.55
N GLY A 33 -3.04 -1.38 14.83
CA GLY A 33 -2.26 -0.23 15.27
C GLY A 33 -1.83 0.60 14.08
N ASP A 34 -1.69 1.90 14.29
CA ASP A 34 -1.25 2.83 13.26
C ASP A 34 0.26 3.05 13.31
N SER A 35 0.88 3.22 12.14
CA SER A 35 2.32 3.41 11.99
C SER A 35 3.17 2.29 12.63
N VAL A 36 2.71 1.04 12.54
CA VAL A 36 3.44 -0.13 13.04
C VAL A 36 4.63 -0.40 12.12
N ASN A 37 5.84 -0.52 12.69
CA ASN A 37 7.06 -0.73 11.93
C ASN A 37 7.03 -2.03 11.12
N ILE A 38 7.40 -1.91 9.85
CA ILE A 38 7.71 -3.00 8.92
C ILE A 38 9.23 -3.05 8.74
N ARG A 39 9.81 -4.24 8.84
CA ARG A 39 11.25 -4.46 8.79
C ARG A 39 11.66 -5.36 7.63
N ASP A 40 12.87 -5.18 7.11
CA ASP A 40 13.44 -6.05 6.05
C ASP A 40 13.71 -7.50 6.52
N SER A 41 13.86 -7.66 7.83
CA SER A 41 14.07 -8.91 8.54
C SER A 41 13.62 -8.73 9.99
N ALA A 42 13.41 -9.83 10.71
CA ALA A 42 12.97 -9.76 12.12
C ALA A 42 13.85 -8.85 13.01
N CYS A 43 15.16 -8.79 12.74
CA CYS A 43 16.13 -8.01 13.50
C CYS A 43 16.77 -6.84 12.74
N GLY A 44 16.37 -6.59 11.50
CA GLY A 44 17.06 -5.62 10.64
C GLY A 44 16.52 -4.21 10.75
N ASP A 45 16.47 -3.49 9.64
CA ASP A 45 16.09 -2.09 9.62
C ASP A 45 14.59 -1.91 9.32
N VAL A 46 14.04 -0.77 9.75
CA VAL A 46 12.66 -0.40 9.42
C VAL A 46 12.63 0.09 7.97
N ILE A 47 11.80 -0.54 7.14
CA ILE A 47 11.64 -0.25 5.71
C ILE A 47 10.31 0.42 5.38
N GLY A 48 9.40 0.49 6.34
CA GLY A 48 8.08 1.11 6.17
C GLY A 48 7.21 0.98 7.41
N SER A 49 5.94 1.29 7.24
CA SER A 49 4.94 1.17 8.29
C SER A 49 3.59 0.71 7.73
N ALA A 50 2.83 -0.02 8.55
CA ALA A 50 1.43 -0.36 8.26
C ALA A 50 0.49 0.21 9.32
N ASN A 51 -0.77 0.38 8.93
CA ASN A 51 -1.84 0.96 9.73
C ASN A 51 -2.92 -0.06 10.05
N SER A 52 -3.78 0.29 11.01
CA SER A 52 -4.84 -0.59 11.46
C SER A 52 -5.74 -1.02 10.31
N GLY A 53 -6.01 -2.32 10.22
CA GLY A 53 -6.84 -2.92 9.17
C GLY A 53 -6.12 -3.28 7.87
N GLN A 54 -4.87 -2.86 7.66
CA GLN A 54 -4.08 -3.35 6.52
C GLN A 54 -3.71 -4.81 6.75
N CYS A 55 -3.83 -5.64 5.72
CA CYS A 55 -3.64 -7.08 5.82
C CYS A 55 -2.69 -7.62 4.75
N TYR A 56 -1.82 -8.54 5.13
CA TYR A 56 -0.77 -9.10 4.27
C TYR A 56 -0.69 -10.61 4.41
N ILE A 57 -0.29 -11.29 3.33
CA ILE A 57 -0.21 -12.74 3.28
C ILE A 57 1.02 -13.19 4.07
N TYR A 58 0.80 -14.00 5.12
CA TYR A 58 1.88 -14.65 5.86
C TYR A 58 2.63 -15.63 4.97
N THR A 59 3.94 -15.46 4.84
CA THR A 59 4.80 -16.30 3.96
C THR A 59 5.50 -17.43 4.72
N GLY A 60 4.99 -17.79 5.90
CA GLY A 60 5.36 -19.00 6.60
C GLY A 60 6.61 -18.91 7.50
N ALA A 61 7.24 -17.74 7.61
CA ALA A 61 8.43 -17.57 8.44
C ALA A 61 8.14 -16.74 9.71
N LYS A 62 8.64 -17.22 10.83
CA LYS A 62 8.60 -16.55 12.13
C LYS A 62 10.00 -16.56 12.73
N GLN A 63 10.39 -15.46 13.36
CA GLN A 63 11.67 -15.33 14.05
C GLN A 63 11.54 -14.45 15.29
N THR A 64 12.09 -14.91 16.41
CA THR A 64 12.15 -14.14 17.64
C THR A 64 13.36 -13.21 17.61
N CYS A 65 13.16 -11.94 17.99
CA CYS A 65 14.23 -10.95 18.04
C CYS A 65 14.09 -10.04 19.27
N ASP A 66 15.24 -9.64 19.84
CA ASP A 66 15.31 -8.65 20.90
C ASP A 66 15.61 -7.26 20.32
N LEU A 67 14.69 -6.32 20.53
CA LEU A 67 14.87 -4.92 20.17
C LEU A 67 14.90 -4.07 21.44
N SER A 68 16.06 -3.45 21.70
CA SER A 68 16.27 -2.57 22.86
C SER A 68 15.89 -3.21 24.21
N GLY A 69 16.11 -4.52 24.35
CA GLY A 69 15.81 -5.27 25.57
C GLY A 69 14.36 -5.77 25.69
N VAL A 70 13.55 -5.63 24.63
CA VAL A 70 12.22 -6.22 24.54
C VAL A 70 12.21 -7.31 23.47
N THR A 71 11.79 -8.51 23.85
CA THR A 71 11.67 -9.66 22.95
C THR A 71 10.35 -9.63 22.20
N TYR A 72 10.40 -9.78 20.88
CA TYR A 72 9.23 -9.90 20.01
C TYR A 72 9.32 -11.15 19.15
N ASP A 73 8.17 -11.76 18.88
CA ASP A 73 8.02 -12.72 17.79
C ASP A 73 7.66 -11.97 16.51
N PHE A 74 8.54 -11.97 15.52
CA PHE A 74 8.28 -11.37 14.21
C PHE A 74 7.73 -12.39 13.24
N PHE A 75 6.79 -11.95 12.41
CA PHE A 75 6.14 -12.74 11.38
C PHE A 75 6.42 -12.12 10.02
N ARG A 76 6.80 -12.96 9.06
CA ARG A 76 7.10 -12.55 7.69
C ARG A 76 5.85 -12.59 6.84
N PHE A 77 5.60 -11.52 6.11
CA PHE A 77 4.49 -11.41 5.18
C PHE A 77 4.96 -10.80 3.86
N ASP A 78 4.13 -11.00 2.84
CA ASP A 78 4.27 -10.37 1.54
C ASP A 78 4.10 -8.85 1.69
N TRP A 79 5.14 -8.07 1.38
CA TRP A 79 5.13 -6.60 1.43
C TRP A 79 5.42 -6.04 0.03
N GLY A 80 4.63 -6.49 -0.95
CA GLY A 80 4.74 -6.08 -2.34
C GLY A 80 5.96 -6.71 -3.01
N SER A 81 6.90 -5.89 -3.48
CA SER A 81 8.11 -6.38 -4.17
C SER A 81 9.15 -7.03 -3.25
N THR A 82 8.94 -7.02 -1.92
CA THR A 82 9.84 -7.59 -0.92
C THR A 82 9.09 -8.30 0.20
N ASP A 83 9.80 -9.09 1.01
CA ASP A 83 9.30 -9.58 2.29
C ASP A 83 9.27 -8.44 3.32
N GLY A 84 8.20 -8.38 4.13
CA GLY A 84 8.10 -7.51 5.30
C GLY A 84 8.01 -8.33 6.60
N TRP A 85 8.53 -7.77 7.69
CA TRP A 85 8.48 -8.39 9.02
C TRP A 85 7.89 -7.42 10.04
N SER A 86 6.96 -7.91 10.86
CA SER A 86 6.43 -7.13 11.98
C SER A 86 6.13 -8.01 13.21
N ALA A 87 6.05 -7.36 14.37
CA ALA A 87 5.90 -8.03 15.65
C ALA A 87 4.46 -8.52 15.85
N GLY A 88 4.32 -9.76 16.33
CA GLY A 88 3.03 -10.43 16.53
C GLY A 88 2.08 -9.70 17.48
N THR A 89 2.61 -8.86 18.37
CA THR A 89 1.83 -8.01 19.30
C THR A 89 1.01 -6.92 18.60
N TYR A 90 1.18 -6.72 17.29
CA TYR A 90 0.43 -5.78 16.47
C TYR A 90 -0.36 -6.46 15.35
N LEU A 91 -0.41 -7.80 15.36
CA LEU A 91 -0.96 -8.59 14.27
C LEU A 91 -2.08 -9.50 14.78
N ASN A 92 -3.14 -9.63 13.99
CA ASN A 92 -4.17 -10.64 14.15
C ASN A 92 -4.23 -11.56 12.93
N THR A 93 -4.63 -12.81 13.13
CA THR A 93 -4.99 -13.68 12.00
C THR A 93 -6.40 -13.36 11.51
N ALA A 94 -6.60 -13.40 10.20
CA ALA A 94 -7.90 -13.22 9.56
C ALA A 94 -8.14 -14.32 8.50
N ALA A 95 -9.37 -14.40 8.00
CA ALA A 95 -9.67 -15.26 6.85
C ALA A 95 -8.81 -14.85 5.64
N ALA A 96 -8.43 -15.81 4.77
CA ALA A 96 -7.63 -15.51 3.57
C ALA A 96 -8.27 -14.40 2.71
N SER A 97 -9.60 -14.34 2.66
CA SER A 97 -10.36 -13.29 1.98
C SER A 97 -10.12 -11.87 2.52
N ALA A 98 -9.57 -11.71 3.73
CA ALA A 98 -9.19 -10.39 4.26
C ALA A 98 -7.90 -9.85 3.62
N CYS A 99 -7.05 -10.73 3.08
CA CYS A 99 -5.89 -10.37 2.27
C CYS A 99 -6.25 -10.29 0.79
N GLU A 100 -7.35 -10.93 0.38
CA GLU A 100 -7.98 -10.73 -0.92
C GLU A 100 -8.93 -9.52 -0.95
N ALA A 101 -9.21 -8.90 0.21
CA ALA A 101 -9.95 -7.64 0.32
C ALA A 101 -9.10 -6.43 -0.11
N GLY A 102 -8.26 -6.64 -1.13
CA GLY A 102 -7.54 -5.63 -1.88
C GLY A 102 -8.35 -5.07 -3.04
N SER A 103 -9.69 -5.04 -2.98
CA SER A 103 -10.49 -4.18 -3.88
C SER A 103 -10.43 -2.70 -3.47
N GLY A 104 -9.28 -2.28 -2.93
CA GLY A 104 -9.04 -0.93 -2.47
C GLY A 104 -7.74 -0.68 -1.69
N ALA A 105 -6.73 -1.51 -1.89
CA ALA A 105 -5.36 -1.16 -1.55
C ALA A 105 -4.66 -0.67 -2.82
N PHE A 106 -3.67 0.21 -2.69
CA PHE A 106 -2.79 0.53 -3.80
C PHE A 106 -1.88 -0.68 -4.10
N THR A 107 -2.41 -1.60 -4.89
CA THR A 107 -1.80 -2.91 -5.21
C THR A 107 -0.58 -2.76 -6.11
N ASP A 108 0.29 -3.78 -6.10
CA ASP A 108 1.44 -3.86 -6.99
C ASP A 108 0.99 -3.96 -8.45
N GLU A 109 -0.14 -4.61 -8.71
CA GLU A 109 -0.76 -4.68 -10.02
C GLU A 109 -1.22 -3.29 -10.51
N CYS A 110 -1.87 -2.50 -9.65
CA CYS A 110 -2.27 -1.13 -9.98
C CYS A 110 -1.05 -0.26 -10.27
N LEU A 111 -0.04 -0.31 -9.39
CA LEU A 111 1.22 0.41 -9.54
C LEU A 111 1.95 0.02 -10.84
N ALA A 112 2.05 -1.28 -11.14
CA ALA A 112 2.67 -1.77 -12.37
C ALA A 112 1.98 -1.22 -13.63
N CYS A 113 0.64 -1.21 -13.65
CA CYS A 113 -0.08 -0.67 -14.80
C CYS A 113 0.05 0.86 -14.93
N ILE A 114 0.09 1.61 -13.83
CA ILE A 114 0.45 3.04 -13.89
C ILE A 114 1.83 3.20 -14.52
N CYS A 115 2.83 2.42 -14.09
CA CYS A 115 4.19 2.44 -14.65
C CYS A 115 4.20 2.18 -16.18
N GLU A 116 3.50 1.13 -16.61
CA GLU A 116 3.38 0.75 -18.02
C GLU A 116 2.70 1.85 -18.85
N ILE A 117 1.63 2.45 -18.35
CA ILE A 117 0.90 3.51 -19.09
C ILE A 117 1.71 4.82 -19.15
N GLU A 118 2.46 5.17 -18.12
CA GLU A 118 3.27 6.40 -18.09
C GLU A 118 4.48 6.34 -19.02
N SER A 119 5.14 5.18 -19.12
CA SER A 119 6.44 5.10 -19.81
C SER A 119 6.78 3.77 -20.47
N ASN A 120 5.88 2.78 -20.46
CA ASN A 120 6.23 1.34 -20.60
C ASN A 120 7.22 0.90 -19.50
N CYS A 121 7.03 1.45 -18.31
CA CYS A 121 7.84 1.22 -17.12
C CYS A 121 9.36 1.34 -17.32
N ASP A 122 9.80 2.26 -18.19
CA ASP A 122 11.22 2.46 -18.51
C ASP A 122 11.85 3.52 -17.60
N PRO A 123 12.75 3.14 -16.66
CA PRO A 123 13.40 4.09 -15.77
C PRO A 123 14.42 5.00 -16.48
N ASN A 124 14.78 4.71 -17.74
CA ASN A 124 15.80 5.44 -18.48
C ASN A 124 15.23 6.52 -19.41
N ILE A 125 13.91 6.75 -19.42
CA ILE A 125 13.32 7.77 -20.30
C ILE A 125 13.75 9.18 -19.91
N GLY A 126 14.23 9.39 -18.69
CA GLY A 126 14.61 10.69 -18.16
C GLY A 126 13.38 11.58 -17.97
N CYS A 127 13.58 12.89 -18.12
CA CYS A 127 12.48 13.85 -18.04
C CYS A 127 11.91 14.17 -19.43
N ARG A 128 10.59 14.35 -19.48
CA ARG A 128 9.83 14.76 -20.66
C ARG A 128 8.98 15.97 -20.29
N TRP A 129 8.99 16.98 -21.16
CA TRP A 129 8.15 18.15 -21.00
C TRP A 129 6.68 17.77 -21.23
N ASP A 130 5.85 17.92 -20.21
CA ASP A 130 4.41 17.65 -20.27
C ASP A 130 3.58 18.62 -19.40
N VAL A 131 2.53 19.20 -19.98
CA VAL A 131 1.64 20.20 -19.38
C VAL A 131 2.37 21.20 -18.47
N ASN A 132 3.14 22.10 -19.08
CA ASN A 132 3.83 23.24 -18.44
C ASN A 132 4.96 22.92 -17.45
N SER A 133 5.36 21.66 -17.29
CA SER A 133 6.51 21.27 -16.46
C SER A 133 7.17 20.00 -17.00
N ASP A 134 8.31 19.61 -16.43
CA ASP A 134 8.90 18.30 -16.70
C ASP A 134 8.24 17.21 -15.83
N SER A 135 8.09 16.02 -16.41
CA SER A 135 7.70 14.76 -15.77
C SER A 135 8.83 13.74 -15.97
N CYS A 136 9.28 13.07 -14.92
CA CYS A 136 10.51 12.27 -14.97
C CYS A 136 10.29 10.78 -14.64
N GLY A 137 11.08 9.93 -15.29
CA GLY A 137 11.22 8.52 -14.97
C GLY A 137 9.99 7.66 -15.27
N PRO A 138 9.94 6.42 -14.72
CA PRO A 138 9.01 5.40 -15.17
C PRO A 138 7.55 5.71 -14.81
N TYR A 139 7.33 6.53 -13.78
CA TYR A 139 6.01 6.99 -13.34
C TYR A 139 5.70 8.44 -13.76
N GLN A 140 6.57 9.07 -14.55
CA GLN A 140 6.39 10.46 -15.00
C GLN A 140 6.09 11.46 -13.86
N ILE A 141 6.85 11.35 -12.76
CA ILE A 141 6.67 12.14 -11.54
C ILE A 141 7.12 13.60 -11.80
N LYS A 142 6.28 14.56 -11.43
CA LYS A 142 6.57 16.02 -11.42
C LYS A 142 7.21 16.47 -10.11
N GLU A 143 7.87 17.63 -10.10
CA GLU A 143 8.57 18.14 -8.91
C GLU A 143 7.62 18.34 -7.71
N ASP A 144 6.46 18.94 -7.93
CA ASP A 144 5.47 19.16 -6.86
C ASP A 144 4.93 17.82 -6.30
N TYR A 145 4.77 16.81 -7.16
CA TYR A 145 4.40 15.47 -6.75
C TYR A 145 5.47 14.88 -5.83
N TYR A 146 6.74 15.00 -6.23
CA TYR A 146 7.88 14.54 -5.44
C TYR A 146 8.02 15.24 -4.09
N ILE A 147 7.78 16.55 -4.05
CA ILE A 147 7.72 17.31 -2.80
C ILE A 147 6.64 16.72 -1.90
N ASP A 148 5.46 16.45 -2.47
CA ASP A 148 4.32 15.98 -1.70
C ASP A 148 4.42 14.53 -1.22
N CYS A 149 5.17 13.68 -1.91
CA CYS A 149 5.48 12.32 -1.44
C CYS A 149 6.58 12.25 -0.37
N GLY A 150 7.03 13.41 0.15
CA GLY A 150 8.02 13.49 1.22
C GLY A 150 9.47 13.55 0.75
N SER A 151 9.69 13.78 -0.55
CA SER A 151 11.02 13.97 -1.14
C SER A 151 12.03 12.84 -0.83
N PRO A 152 11.70 11.57 -1.12
CA PRO A 152 12.63 10.45 -0.88
C PRO A 152 13.91 10.57 -1.73
N GLY A 153 14.99 9.91 -1.30
CA GLY A 153 16.28 9.96 -1.99
C GLY A 153 17.01 11.30 -1.83
N SER A 154 17.86 11.65 -2.81
CA SER A 154 18.70 12.87 -2.76
C SER A 154 18.04 14.10 -3.37
N ASP A 155 17.31 13.91 -4.47
CA ASP A 155 16.67 14.95 -5.26
C ASP A 155 15.60 14.33 -6.17
N TRP A 156 14.70 15.19 -6.67
CA TRP A 156 13.56 14.80 -7.49
C TRP A 156 13.96 13.96 -8.71
N VAL A 157 14.90 14.43 -9.53
CA VAL A 157 15.22 13.78 -10.81
C VAL A 157 15.92 12.45 -10.58
N SER A 158 16.87 12.39 -9.63
CA SER A 158 17.54 11.14 -9.29
C SER A 158 16.55 10.12 -8.73
N CYS A 159 15.64 10.54 -7.85
CA CYS A 159 14.62 9.65 -7.30
C CYS A 159 13.62 9.18 -8.36
N ALA A 160 13.13 10.10 -9.19
CA ALA A 160 12.16 9.77 -10.23
C ALA A 160 12.72 8.77 -11.25
N ASN A 161 14.02 8.77 -11.54
CA ASN A 161 14.64 7.79 -12.45
C ASN A 161 15.14 6.51 -11.77
N ASP A 162 15.00 6.38 -10.45
CA ASP A 162 15.30 5.15 -9.71
C ASP A 162 13.98 4.42 -9.40
N MET A 163 13.84 3.17 -9.83
CA MET A 163 12.56 2.46 -9.72
C MET A 163 12.08 2.35 -8.27
N ALA A 164 12.96 1.98 -7.34
CA ALA A 164 12.59 1.80 -5.94
C ALA A 164 12.20 3.14 -5.28
N CYS A 165 12.95 4.21 -5.55
CA CYS A 165 12.64 5.53 -5.02
C CYS A 165 11.34 6.10 -5.63
N ALA A 166 11.13 5.92 -6.93
CA ALA A 166 9.92 6.36 -7.61
C ALA A 166 8.68 5.61 -7.11
N GLU A 167 8.74 4.28 -6.95
CA GLU A 167 7.67 3.48 -6.35
C GLU A 167 7.35 3.93 -4.93
N GLN A 168 8.39 4.14 -4.10
CA GLN A 168 8.22 4.68 -2.75
C GLN A 168 7.50 6.03 -2.76
N CYS A 169 7.87 6.91 -3.70
CA CYS A 169 7.23 8.22 -3.85
C CYS A 169 5.75 8.08 -4.27
N VAL A 170 5.42 7.26 -5.27
CA VAL A 170 4.02 7.06 -5.69
C VAL A 170 3.18 6.51 -4.53
N ARG A 171 3.68 5.51 -3.82
CA ARG A 171 2.98 4.94 -2.64
C ARG A 171 2.75 5.99 -1.56
N ALA A 172 3.77 6.77 -1.20
CA ALA A 172 3.63 7.83 -0.20
C ALA A 172 2.64 8.94 -0.65
N TYR A 173 2.59 9.24 -1.95
CA TYR A 173 1.61 10.17 -2.49
C TYR A 173 0.17 9.61 -2.38
N MET A 174 0.00 8.32 -2.65
CA MET A 174 -1.27 7.61 -2.47
C MET A 174 -1.69 7.48 -1.02
N ASP A 175 -0.75 7.29 -0.09
CA ASP A 175 -1.03 7.32 1.36
C ASP A 175 -1.53 8.71 1.80
N ARG A 176 -0.96 9.77 1.22
CA ARG A 176 -1.33 11.14 1.54
C ARG A 176 -2.67 11.57 0.95
N TYR A 177 -2.95 11.19 -0.30
CA TYR A 177 -4.06 11.74 -1.08
C TYR A 177 -5.10 10.72 -1.51
N GLY A 178 -4.85 9.41 -1.39
CA GLY A 178 -5.72 8.35 -1.89
C GLY A 178 -7.18 8.47 -1.46
N THR A 179 -7.41 8.91 -0.23
CA THR A 179 -8.77 9.05 0.34
C THR A 179 -9.46 10.39 0.07
N TYR A 180 -8.81 11.31 -0.66
CA TYR A 180 -9.31 12.67 -0.85
C TYR A 180 -10.62 12.72 -1.64
N CYS A 181 -10.79 11.88 -2.66
CA CYS A 181 -12.04 11.81 -3.41
C CYS A 181 -13.08 10.88 -2.78
N THR A 182 -12.64 9.92 -1.98
CA THR A 182 -13.50 8.88 -1.42
C THR A 182 -14.12 9.27 -0.08
N GLY A 183 -13.75 10.43 0.47
CA GLY A 183 -14.28 10.90 1.76
C GLY A 183 -13.85 10.02 2.94
N GLY A 184 -12.67 9.39 2.84
CA GLY A 184 -12.15 8.48 3.86
C GLY A 184 -12.53 7.01 3.66
N ALA A 185 -13.31 6.67 2.63
CA ALA A 185 -13.50 5.28 2.24
C ALA A 185 -12.23 4.72 1.58
N THR A 186 -12.09 3.40 1.61
CA THR A 186 -10.99 2.67 0.99
C THR A 186 -10.92 2.96 -0.52
N PRO A 187 -9.83 3.55 -1.05
CA PRO A 187 -9.74 3.95 -2.47
C PRO A 187 -9.46 2.77 -3.40
N THR A 188 -10.04 2.77 -4.59
CA THR A 188 -9.80 1.73 -5.61
C THR A 188 -8.59 2.06 -6.48
N CYS A 189 -8.18 1.13 -7.35
CA CYS A 189 -7.15 1.45 -8.36
C CYS A 189 -7.59 2.58 -9.29
N GLU A 190 -8.89 2.71 -9.60
CA GLU A 190 -9.40 3.86 -10.34
C GLU A 190 -9.08 5.17 -9.63
N ASP A 191 -9.36 5.24 -8.33
CA ASP A 191 -9.07 6.43 -7.52
C ASP A 191 -7.57 6.78 -7.59
N TYR A 192 -6.70 5.80 -7.31
CA TYR A 192 -5.25 5.99 -7.30
C TYR A 192 -4.69 6.38 -8.67
N ALA A 193 -5.09 5.71 -9.74
CA ALA A 193 -4.65 6.01 -11.11
C ALA A 193 -5.04 7.44 -11.52
N ARG A 194 -6.28 7.84 -11.19
CA ARG A 194 -6.76 9.19 -11.49
C ARG A 194 -6.11 10.26 -10.62
N ILE A 195 -5.75 9.94 -9.37
CA ILE A 195 -4.94 10.81 -8.51
C ILE A 195 -3.53 10.96 -9.06
N HIS A 196 -2.92 9.88 -9.55
CA HIS A 196 -1.60 9.93 -10.16
C HIS A 196 -1.57 10.89 -11.36
N ASN A 197 -2.56 10.76 -12.25
CA ASN A 197 -2.64 11.57 -13.46
C ASN A 197 -3.09 13.02 -13.21
N GLY A 198 -4.04 13.24 -12.29
CA GLY A 198 -4.70 14.53 -12.09
C GLY A 198 -4.33 15.27 -10.80
N GLY A 199 -3.45 14.72 -9.97
CA GLY A 199 -3.12 15.26 -8.65
C GLY A 199 -4.18 14.95 -7.57
N PRO A 200 -4.17 15.64 -6.41
CA PRO A 200 -4.91 15.22 -5.21
C PRO A 200 -6.43 15.13 -5.35
N GLN A 201 -7.01 15.74 -6.38
CA GLN A 201 -8.45 15.71 -6.68
C GLN A 201 -8.72 15.12 -8.08
N GLY A 202 -7.73 14.46 -8.69
CA GLY A 202 -7.78 13.95 -10.06
C GLY A 202 -8.92 12.95 -10.29
N CYS A 203 -9.27 12.15 -9.28
CA CYS A 203 -10.43 11.24 -9.29
C CYS A 203 -11.81 11.93 -9.39
N THR A 204 -11.89 13.25 -9.18
CA THR A 204 -13.14 14.00 -9.40
C THR A 204 -13.23 14.64 -10.79
N CYS A 205 -12.12 14.66 -11.55
CA CYS A 205 -12.07 15.28 -12.86
C CYS A 205 -12.44 14.27 -13.96
N THR A 206 -13.33 14.65 -14.88
CA THR A 206 -13.57 13.83 -16.08
C THR A 206 -12.36 13.76 -17.01
N CYS A 207 -11.41 14.69 -16.86
CA CYS A 207 -10.18 14.73 -17.65
C CYS A 207 -9.22 13.55 -17.41
N THR A 208 -9.42 12.78 -16.33
CA THR A 208 -8.61 11.61 -15.98
C THR A 208 -9.30 10.28 -16.34
N GLU A 209 -10.53 10.31 -16.87
CA GLU A 209 -11.28 9.10 -17.25
C GLU A 209 -10.58 8.34 -18.39
N ASP A 210 -10.12 9.04 -19.44
CA ASP A 210 -9.35 8.44 -20.54
C ASP A 210 -8.02 7.81 -20.08
N TYR A 211 -7.45 8.32 -18.98
CA TYR A 211 -6.25 7.74 -18.38
C TYR A 211 -6.60 6.45 -17.63
N TRP A 212 -7.67 6.48 -16.83
CA TRP A 212 -8.18 5.30 -16.15
C TRP A 212 -8.52 4.17 -17.12
N ASP A 213 -9.19 4.46 -18.24
CA ASP A 213 -9.54 3.45 -19.24
C ASP A 213 -8.30 2.67 -19.74
N LYS A 214 -7.14 3.35 -19.86
CA LYS A 214 -5.88 2.70 -20.25
C LYS A 214 -5.31 1.84 -19.13
N VAL A 215 -5.31 2.34 -17.89
CA VAL A 215 -4.84 1.59 -16.72
C VAL A 215 -5.71 0.36 -16.50
N SER A 216 -7.03 0.51 -16.51
CA SER A 216 -8.01 -0.58 -16.41
C SER A 216 -7.80 -1.63 -17.52
N ALA A 217 -7.55 -1.20 -18.76
CA ALA A 217 -7.24 -2.11 -19.85
C ALA A 217 -5.92 -2.89 -19.66
N CYS A 218 -4.89 -2.26 -19.07
CA CYS A 218 -3.67 -2.95 -18.66
C CYS A 218 -3.95 -3.99 -17.56
N CYS A 219 -4.80 -3.64 -16.59
CA CYS A 219 -5.16 -4.49 -15.47
C CYS A 219 -6.08 -5.68 -15.82
N GLY A 220 -6.64 -5.74 -17.04
CA GLY A 220 -7.15 -6.97 -17.67
C GLY A 220 -8.11 -7.84 -16.84
N GLY A 221 -9.01 -7.25 -16.02
CA GLY A 221 -9.99 -7.99 -15.20
C GLY A 221 -9.40 -8.81 -14.05
N GLN A 222 -8.22 -8.43 -13.56
CA GLN A 222 -7.55 -9.07 -12.44
C GLN A 222 -8.08 -8.57 -11.09
N THR A 223 -8.16 -9.48 -10.12
CA THR A 223 -8.52 -9.17 -8.73
C THR A 223 -7.57 -8.11 -8.17
N GLY A 224 -8.10 -6.98 -7.68
CA GLY A 224 -7.30 -5.90 -7.09
C GLY A 224 -7.25 -4.60 -7.90
N CYS A 225 -7.91 -4.55 -9.06
CA CYS A 225 -8.03 -3.36 -9.89
C CYS A 225 -9.49 -2.92 -10.11
N ASP A 226 -10.46 -3.63 -9.51
CA ASP A 226 -11.90 -3.40 -9.58
C ASP A 226 -12.49 -2.93 -8.24
#